data_AF-A0AAP0WZB9-F1
#
_entry.id   AF-A0AAP0WZB9-F1
#
_cell.length_a   1.000
_cell.length_b   1.000
_cell.length_c   1.000
_cell.angle_alpha   90.00
_cell.angle_beta   90.00
_cell.angle_gamma   90.00
#
_symmetry.space_group_name_H-M   'P 1'
#
loop_
_entity.id
_entity.type
_entity.pdbx_description
1 polymer ?
#
loop_
_entity_poly.entity_id
_entity_poly.type
_entity_poly.pdbx_seq_one_letter_code
_entity_poly.pdbx_strand_id
1 'polypeptide(L)'
;MSSRQLHLNFLLAYLPSQTPPGLKDLRWEDLLSIRGNGKGERKPYDRIYDYAPYNDLGNLDKDSDLARLVLAVLHFNHLPVAFTGIRIDPCSESRIEKPHPVYIPRDETFEEITATLSSSDISFKCFSDIDKLYSDGVLLKDEEHNDEAENMFLSKIMKQVLSVGEKLLKYEIPTIIKRDRFAWLRDNEFSRQALVGVNPVNIEILKEFPILSKLDHAVYGPPELAITKELIEQELNGMSVEEVFIPICL
;
A
#
# COMPACT_ATOMS: atom_id res chain seq x y z
N MET A 1 57.71 13.28 -22.31
CA MET A 1 56.40 12.63 -22.53
C MET A 1 55.63 12.70 -21.22
N SER A 2 54.70 13.65 -21.07
CA SER A 2 53.94 13.83 -19.84
C SER A 2 52.63 13.05 -19.95
N SER A 3 52.58 11.88 -19.32
CA SER A 3 51.36 11.07 -19.22
C SER A 3 50.40 11.80 -18.27
N ARG A 4 49.34 12.42 -18.80
CA ARG A 4 48.26 12.99 -17.98
C ARG A 4 47.36 11.84 -17.53
N GLN A 5 47.49 11.43 -16.28
CA GLN A 5 46.49 10.60 -15.61
C GLN A 5 45.18 11.38 -15.53
N LEU A 6 44.17 10.94 -16.28
CA LEU A 6 42.79 11.39 -16.13
C LEU A 6 42.27 10.85 -14.78
N HIS A 7 42.33 11.67 -13.75
CA HIS A 7 41.58 11.45 -12.52
C HIS A 7 40.08 11.62 -12.84
N LEU A 8 39.43 10.55 -13.27
CA LEU A 8 37.97 10.48 -13.30
C LEU A 8 37.49 10.31 -11.86
N ASN A 9 37.06 11.41 -11.23
CA ASN A 9 36.28 11.34 -10.01
C ASN A 9 34.91 10.73 -10.36
N PHE A 10 34.73 9.45 -10.03
CA PHE A 10 33.58 8.61 -10.41
C PHE A 10 32.23 8.99 -9.76
N LEU A 11 32.14 10.13 -9.06
CA LEU A 11 30.92 10.57 -8.35
C LEU A 11 30.42 11.97 -8.76
N LEU A 12 30.88 12.50 -9.89
CA LEU A 12 30.40 13.79 -10.42
C LEU A 12 29.11 13.59 -11.23
N ALA A 13 28.03 14.28 -10.85
CA ALA A 13 26.78 14.31 -11.58
C ALA A 13 26.76 15.43 -12.63
N TYR A 14 26.33 15.12 -13.86
CA TYR A 14 26.26 16.08 -14.97
C TYR A 14 24.85 16.16 -15.56
N LEU A 15 24.38 17.39 -15.82
CA LEU A 15 23.21 17.61 -16.67
C LEU A 15 23.50 17.13 -18.11
N PRO A 16 22.47 16.76 -18.91
CA PRO A 16 22.66 16.33 -20.30
C PRO A 16 23.52 17.31 -21.13
N SER A 17 23.29 18.61 -20.96
CA SER A 17 24.04 19.68 -21.63
C SER A 17 25.51 19.78 -21.23
N GLN A 18 25.86 19.33 -20.03
CA GLN A 18 27.21 19.39 -19.44
C GLN A 18 27.99 18.06 -19.59
N THR A 19 27.39 17.04 -20.21
CA THR A 19 28.03 15.73 -20.39
C THR A 19 29.28 15.89 -21.26
N PRO A 20 30.46 15.42 -20.81
CA PRO A 20 31.69 15.45 -21.60
C PRO A 20 31.47 14.82 -22.99
N PRO A 21 31.99 15.39 -24.10
CA PRO A 21 31.70 14.91 -25.44
C PRO A 21 31.95 13.41 -25.66
N GLY A 22 33.02 12.86 -25.07
CA GLY A 22 33.36 11.44 -25.18
C GLY A 22 32.45 10.48 -24.40
N LEU A 23 31.53 10.98 -23.57
CA LEU A 23 30.57 10.17 -22.79
C LEU A 23 29.12 10.34 -23.27
N LYS A 24 28.86 11.22 -24.24
CA LYS A 24 27.49 11.49 -24.71
C LYS A 24 26.85 10.26 -25.34
N ASP A 25 27.61 9.56 -26.18
CA ASP A 25 27.13 8.37 -26.88
C ASP A 25 26.85 7.24 -25.89
N LEU A 26 27.79 6.99 -24.96
CA LEU A 26 27.61 6.00 -23.88
C LEU A 26 26.38 6.29 -23.00
N ARG A 27 26.17 7.57 -22.65
CA ARG A 27 24.99 7.99 -21.88
C ARG A 27 23.69 7.72 -22.66
N TRP A 28 23.69 7.95 -23.97
CA TRP A 28 22.53 7.71 -24.81
C TRP A 28 22.24 6.22 -25.00
N GLU A 29 23.28 5.42 -25.24
CA GLU A 29 23.18 3.96 -25.36
C GLU A 29 22.65 3.31 -24.08
N ASP A 30 23.12 3.74 -22.92
CA ASP A 30 22.62 3.26 -21.61
C ASP A 30 21.13 3.60 -21.43
N LEU A 31 20.71 4.83 -21.77
CA LEU A 31 19.29 5.23 -21.72
C LEU A 31 18.41 4.39 -22.66
N LEU A 32 18.90 4.05 -23.86
CA LEU A 32 18.18 3.17 -24.78
C LEU A 32 18.08 1.75 -24.24
N SER A 33 19.15 1.24 -23.63
CA SER A 33 19.18 -0.07 -22.99
C SER A 33 18.18 -0.18 -21.84
N ILE A 34 18.10 0.87 -21.00
CA ILE A 34 17.19 0.93 -19.84
C ILE A 34 15.73 1.09 -20.27
N ARG A 35 15.46 1.76 -21.40
CA ARG A 35 14.09 1.85 -21.96
C ARG A 35 13.64 0.54 -22.59
N GLY A 36 14.54 -0.15 -23.29
CA GLY A 36 14.21 -1.33 -24.09
C GLY A 36 13.30 -1.02 -25.27
N ASN A 37 12.56 -2.04 -25.74
CA ASN A 37 11.81 -2.03 -27.00
C ASN A 37 10.28 -2.17 -26.84
N GLY A 38 9.77 -2.23 -25.60
CA GLY A 38 8.36 -2.41 -25.28
C GLY A 38 7.77 -3.77 -25.66
N LYS A 39 8.60 -4.79 -25.89
CA LYS A 39 8.15 -6.13 -26.31
C LYS A 39 8.90 -7.23 -25.58
N GLY A 40 8.22 -8.36 -25.42
CA GLY A 40 8.80 -9.58 -24.84
C GLY A 40 8.60 -9.70 -23.34
N GLU A 41 8.71 -10.93 -22.86
CA GLU A 41 8.66 -11.26 -21.44
C GLU A 41 9.95 -10.83 -20.75
N ARG A 42 9.81 -10.12 -19.62
CA ARG A 42 10.94 -9.57 -18.86
C ARG A 42 11.62 -10.66 -18.05
N LYS A 43 12.95 -10.62 -17.98
CA LYS A 43 13.77 -11.60 -17.25
C LYS A 43 14.34 -11.00 -15.96
N PRO A 44 14.62 -11.81 -14.92
CA PRO A 44 15.07 -11.31 -13.62
C PRO A 44 16.38 -10.51 -13.63
N TYR A 45 17.20 -10.64 -14.67
CA TYR A 45 18.45 -9.92 -14.86
C TYR A 45 18.30 -8.66 -15.73
N ASP A 46 17.10 -8.40 -16.27
CA ASP A 46 16.84 -7.22 -17.07
C ASP A 46 16.79 -5.96 -16.20
N ARG A 47 17.23 -4.83 -16.77
CA ARG A 47 17.20 -3.49 -16.17
C ARG A 47 16.29 -2.56 -16.96
N ILE A 48 15.21 -3.12 -17.51
CA ILE A 48 14.34 -2.39 -18.44
C ILE A 48 13.13 -1.83 -17.70
N TYR A 49 12.89 -0.53 -17.87
CA TYR A 49 11.80 0.24 -17.26
C TYR A 49 10.82 0.66 -18.33
N ASP A 50 9.56 0.28 -18.16
CA ASP A 50 8.50 0.55 -19.12
C ASP A 50 7.14 0.64 -18.43
N TYR A 51 6.15 1.20 -19.12
CA TYR A 51 4.81 1.38 -18.59
C TYR A 51 3.89 0.22 -18.97
N ALA A 52 3.03 -0.17 -18.02
CA ALA A 52 1.94 -1.11 -18.23
C ALA A 52 0.70 -0.64 -17.45
N PRO A 53 -0.52 -0.95 -17.94
CA PRO A 53 -1.74 -0.77 -17.15
C PRO A 53 -1.81 -1.79 -16.00
N TYR A 54 -2.67 -1.57 -15.01
CA TYR A 54 -2.98 -2.57 -13.98
C TYR A 54 -4.01 -3.57 -14.52
N ASN A 55 -3.57 -4.53 -15.32
CA ASN A 55 -4.35 -5.63 -15.88
C ASN A 55 -3.95 -7.00 -15.31
N ASP A 56 -3.17 -7.02 -14.22
CA ASP A 56 -2.54 -8.18 -13.58
C ASP A 56 -3.12 -8.51 -12.19
N LEU A 57 -4.05 -7.69 -11.69
CA LEU A 57 -4.64 -7.83 -10.35
C LEU A 57 -5.61 -9.02 -10.23
N GLY A 58 -6.30 -9.38 -11.31
CA GLY A 58 -7.30 -10.46 -11.36
C GLY A 58 -6.70 -11.84 -11.56
N ASN A 59 -7.55 -12.87 -11.55
CA ASN A 59 -7.16 -14.23 -11.96
C ASN A 59 -8.32 -15.00 -12.61
N LEU A 60 -8.61 -14.70 -13.88
CA LEU A 60 -9.68 -15.34 -14.64
C LEU A 60 -9.41 -16.82 -14.93
N ASP A 61 -8.14 -17.24 -14.99
CA ASP A 61 -7.76 -18.61 -15.31
C ASP A 61 -8.10 -19.59 -14.18
N LYS A 62 -8.13 -19.10 -12.93
CA LYS A 62 -8.53 -19.89 -11.76
C LYS A 62 -10.03 -19.89 -11.52
N ASP A 63 -10.63 -18.70 -11.50
CA ASP A 63 -12.03 -18.53 -11.12
C ASP A 63 -12.58 -17.22 -11.71
N SER A 64 -13.82 -17.26 -12.22
CA SER A 64 -14.52 -16.08 -12.70
C SER A 64 -14.73 -15.03 -11.62
N ASP A 65 -14.85 -15.43 -10.35
CA ASP A 65 -15.07 -14.50 -9.23
C ASP A 65 -13.80 -13.70 -8.86
N LEU A 66 -12.64 -14.17 -9.31
CA LEU A 66 -11.36 -13.48 -9.17
C LEU A 66 -11.10 -12.47 -10.30
N ALA A 67 -12.07 -12.28 -11.21
CA ALA A 67 -12.02 -11.21 -12.19
C ALA A 67 -11.85 -9.85 -11.52
N ARG A 68 -10.96 -9.01 -12.07
CA ARG A 68 -10.78 -7.62 -11.66
C ARG A 68 -10.78 -6.75 -12.91
N LEU A 69 -11.26 -5.53 -12.76
CA LEU A 69 -11.25 -4.53 -13.82
C LEU A 69 -9.81 -4.08 -14.10
N VAL A 70 -9.49 -3.86 -15.38
CA VAL A 70 -8.23 -3.24 -15.79
C VAL A 70 -8.22 -1.76 -15.41
N LEU A 71 -7.22 -1.32 -14.64
CA LEU A 71 -7.03 0.09 -14.28
C LEU A 71 -5.91 0.70 -15.13
N ALA A 72 -6.26 1.62 -16.03
CA ALA A 72 -5.31 2.33 -16.87
C ALA A 72 -5.50 3.84 -16.73
N VAL A 73 -4.42 4.61 -16.84
CA VAL A 73 -4.48 6.07 -16.84
C VAL A 73 -4.96 6.55 -18.23
N LEU A 74 -6.13 7.19 -18.28
CA LEU A 74 -6.52 7.97 -19.46
C LEU A 74 -5.70 9.27 -19.48
N HIS A 75 -5.23 9.69 -20.65
CA HIS A 75 -4.35 10.84 -20.88
C HIS A 75 -4.94 12.24 -20.55
N PHE A 76 -5.90 12.34 -19.61
CA PHE A 76 -6.39 13.62 -19.10
C PHE A 76 -6.52 13.54 -17.57
N ASN A 77 -5.56 14.19 -16.93
CA ASN A 77 -5.47 14.54 -15.51
C ASN A 77 -5.11 13.40 -14.56
N HIS A 78 -4.13 13.71 -13.71
CA HIS A 78 -3.43 12.80 -12.82
C HIS A 78 -4.38 12.13 -11.84
N LEU A 79 -4.69 10.85 -12.10
CA LEU A 79 -4.93 9.72 -11.21
C LEU A 79 -5.50 8.58 -12.09
N PRO A 80 -5.18 7.29 -11.84
CA PRO A 80 -5.77 6.20 -12.61
C PRO A 80 -7.28 6.17 -12.38
N VAL A 81 -8.06 6.47 -13.42
CA VAL A 81 -9.52 6.38 -13.42
C VAL A 81 -9.91 4.97 -13.83
N ALA A 82 -10.65 4.27 -12.98
CA ALA A 82 -11.24 2.98 -13.30
C ALA A 82 -12.26 3.13 -14.45
N PHE A 83 -12.13 2.34 -15.51
CA PHE A 83 -13.18 2.25 -16.54
C PHE A 83 -14.42 1.57 -15.95
N THR A 84 -15.52 2.29 -15.75
CA THR A 84 -16.80 1.69 -15.37
C THR A 84 -17.35 0.87 -16.54
N GLY A 85 -17.10 -0.43 -16.55
CA GLY A 85 -17.68 -1.38 -17.49
C GLY A 85 -17.15 -2.78 -17.24
N ILE A 86 -18.00 -3.67 -16.68
CA ILE A 86 -17.70 -5.10 -16.58
C ILE A 86 -17.66 -5.66 -18.01
N ARG A 87 -16.47 -5.72 -18.58
CA ARG A 87 -16.19 -6.66 -19.68
C ARG A 87 -15.07 -7.56 -19.18
N ILE A 88 -15.35 -8.86 -19.19
CA ILE A 88 -14.34 -9.90 -19.14
C ILE A 88 -13.44 -9.62 -20.34
N ASP A 89 -12.31 -8.97 -20.08
CA ASP A 89 -11.48 -8.39 -21.13
C ASP A 89 -10.44 -9.43 -21.56
N PRO A 90 -10.33 -9.77 -22.87
CA PRO A 90 -9.22 -10.55 -23.41
C PRO A 90 -7.83 -9.93 -23.18
N CYS A 91 -7.79 -8.73 -22.59
CA CYS A 91 -6.60 -7.92 -22.35
C CYS A 91 -6.02 -8.08 -20.92
N SER A 92 -6.57 -8.97 -20.08
CA SER A 92 -5.99 -9.30 -18.76
C SER A 92 -4.71 -10.11 -18.94
N GLU A 93 -3.67 -9.77 -18.20
CA GLU A 93 -2.46 -10.57 -18.15
C GLU A 93 -2.68 -11.84 -17.33
N SER A 94 -1.99 -12.92 -17.70
CA SER A 94 -1.98 -14.16 -16.92
C SER A 94 -1.25 -13.92 -15.60
N ARG A 95 -1.84 -14.38 -14.49
CA ARG A 95 -1.26 -14.14 -13.17
C ARG A 95 0.02 -14.94 -12.95
N ILE A 96 1.05 -14.29 -12.42
CA ILE A 96 2.24 -14.97 -11.91
C ILE A 96 1.93 -15.50 -10.50
N GLU A 97 2.09 -16.81 -10.30
CA GLU A 97 1.87 -17.44 -9.00
C GLU A 97 3.15 -17.54 -8.18
N LYS A 98 3.00 -17.41 -6.86
CA LYS A 98 4.07 -17.73 -5.92
C LYS A 98 4.54 -19.18 -6.16
N PRO A 99 5.84 -19.46 -6.12
CA PRO A 99 6.92 -18.62 -5.58
C PRO A 99 7.58 -17.66 -6.57
N HIS A 100 7.13 -17.59 -7.83
CA HIS A 100 7.77 -16.73 -8.84
C HIS A 100 7.44 -15.25 -8.57
N PRO A 101 8.45 -14.37 -8.45
CA PRO A 101 8.21 -12.96 -8.19
C PRO A 101 7.70 -12.24 -9.44
N VAL A 102 6.89 -11.20 -9.22
CA VAL A 102 6.55 -10.23 -10.27
C VAL A 102 7.85 -9.56 -10.72
N TYR A 103 8.04 -9.40 -12.03
CA TYR A 103 9.24 -8.75 -12.56
C TYR A 103 9.35 -7.31 -12.04
N ILE A 104 10.52 -7.00 -11.52
CA ILE A 104 10.98 -5.66 -11.15
C ILE A 104 12.39 -5.54 -11.73
N PRO A 105 12.79 -4.39 -12.30
CA PRO A 105 14.15 -4.19 -12.80
C PRO A 105 15.19 -4.57 -11.75
N ARG A 106 16.25 -5.26 -12.15
CA ARG A 106 17.19 -5.92 -11.22
C ARG A 106 17.71 -5.03 -10.09
N ASP A 107 17.93 -3.75 -10.38
CA ASP A 107 18.50 -2.78 -9.43
C ASP A 107 17.48 -2.29 -8.38
N GLU A 108 16.18 -2.50 -8.62
CA GLU A 108 15.07 -2.16 -7.70
C GLU A 108 14.63 -3.38 -6.85
N THR A 109 15.15 -4.57 -7.16
CA THR A 109 14.81 -5.80 -6.43
C THR A 109 15.66 -5.91 -5.18
N PHE A 110 15.02 -5.78 -4.02
CA PHE A 110 15.63 -6.06 -2.72
C PHE A 110 15.44 -7.53 -2.33
N GLU A 111 16.36 -8.08 -1.53
CA GLU A 111 16.18 -9.42 -0.95
C GLU A 111 14.99 -9.39 0.02
N GLU A 112 13.90 -10.05 -0.35
CA GLU A 112 12.69 -10.11 0.46
C GLU A 112 12.80 -11.26 1.48
N ILE A 113 12.84 -10.91 2.76
CA ILE A 113 12.69 -11.90 3.84
C ILE A 113 11.18 -12.10 4.04
N THR A 114 10.59 -12.99 3.25
CA THR A 114 9.16 -13.32 3.40
C THR A 114 8.96 -14.33 4.52
N ALA A 115 8.33 -13.91 5.62
CA ALA A 115 7.74 -14.83 6.58
C ALA A 115 6.34 -15.23 6.09
N THR A 116 6.18 -16.47 5.66
CA THR A 116 4.86 -17.03 5.32
C THR A 116 4.10 -17.33 6.61
N LEU A 117 3.08 -16.53 6.92
CA LEU A 117 2.12 -16.86 7.97
C LEU A 117 1.11 -17.88 7.40
N SER A 118 0.90 -18.99 8.08
CA SER A 118 -0.19 -19.92 7.71
C SER A 118 -1.53 -19.24 7.99
N SER A 119 -2.46 -19.35 7.06
CA SER A 119 -3.82 -18.82 7.16
C SER A 119 -4.63 -19.69 8.13
N SER A 120 -4.35 -19.54 9.42
CA SER A 120 -5.25 -20.02 10.45
C SER A 120 -6.24 -18.89 10.76
N ASP A 121 -7.50 -19.08 10.38
CA ASP A 121 -8.60 -18.19 10.74
C ASP A 121 -8.88 -18.30 12.24
N ILE A 122 -8.09 -17.57 13.03
CA ILE A 122 -8.31 -17.43 14.46
C ILE A 122 -9.24 -16.24 14.67
N SER A 123 -10.53 -16.52 14.85
CA SER A 123 -11.49 -15.48 15.24
C SER A 123 -11.26 -15.04 16.68
N PHE A 124 -11.17 -13.72 16.90
CA PHE A 124 -11.14 -13.15 18.25
C PHE A 124 -12.54 -13.18 18.87
N LYS A 125 -12.66 -13.66 20.11
CA LYS A 125 -13.95 -13.68 20.83
C LYS A 125 -14.13 -12.46 21.72
N CYS A 126 -13.03 -11.87 22.20
CA CYS A 126 -13.06 -10.68 23.05
C CYS A 126 -11.76 -9.86 22.91
N PHE A 127 -11.79 -8.62 23.40
CA PHE A 127 -10.60 -7.73 23.37
C PHE A 127 -9.38 -8.33 24.07
N SER A 128 -9.57 -9.13 25.12
CA SER A 128 -8.45 -9.78 25.79
C SER A 128 -7.70 -10.78 24.89
N ASP A 129 -8.35 -11.36 23.89
CA ASP A 129 -7.70 -12.24 22.93
C ASP A 129 -6.78 -11.46 21.98
N ILE A 130 -7.12 -10.20 21.69
CA ILE A 130 -6.28 -9.28 20.92
C ILE A 130 -5.08 -8.85 21.78
N ASP A 131 -5.29 -8.57 23.07
CA ASP A 131 -4.21 -8.18 23.97
C ASP A 131 -3.17 -9.29 24.17
N LYS A 132 -3.61 -10.55 24.15
CA LYS A 132 -2.71 -11.72 24.20
C LYS A 132 -1.70 -11.73 23.06
N LEU A 133 -2.01 -11.17 21.89
CA LEU A 133 -1.05 -11.05 20.77
C LEU A 133 0.24 -10.33 21.18
N TYR A 134 0.12 -9.39 22.12
CA TYR A 134 1.21 -8.51 22.55
C TYR A 134 1.79 -8.88 23.91
N SER A 135 1.02 -9.53 24.80
CA SER A 135 1.51 -9.96 26.12
C SER A 135 2.11 -11.37 26.08
N ASP A 136 1.33 -12.32 25.58
CA ASP A 136 1.56 -13.75 25.75
C ASP A 136 2.01 -14.41 24.44
N GLY A 137 1.72 -13.79 23.28
CA GLY A 137 2.02 -14.30 21.94
C GLY A 137 1.01 -15.32 21.42
N VAL A 138 1.12 -15.67 20.14
CA VAL A 138 0.30 -16.69 19.48
C VAL A 138 1.13 -17.94 19.22
N LEU A 139 0.60 -19.10 19.63
CA LEU A 139 1.14 -20.40 19.27
C LEU A 139 0.77 -20.72 17.83
N LEU A 140 1.78 -20.83 16.97
CA LEU A 140 1.58 -21.38 15.63
C LEU A 140 1.35 -22.88 15.74
N LYS A 141 0.17 -23.35 15.32
CA LYS A 141 -0.06 -24.79 15.12
C LYS A 141 0.65 -25.21 13.84
N ASP A 142 1.46 -26.26 13.94
CA ASP A 142 2.06 -26.89 12.77
C ASP A 142 0.97 -27.69 12.05
N GLU A 143 0.52 -27.19 10.89
CA GLU A 143 -0.21 -28.00 9.93
C GLU A 143 0.84 -28.87 9.20
N GLU A 144 0.84 -30.18 9.50
CA GLU A 144 1.66 -31.18 8.82
C GLU A 144 1.14 -31.39 7.39
N HIS A 145 1.59 -30.57 6.44
CA HIS A 145 1.43 -30.88 5.03
C HIS A 145 2.73 -31.48 4.45
N ASN A 146 2.67 -32.79 4.22
CA ASN A 146 3.59 -33.55 3.41
C ASN A 146 3.53 -33.03 1.96
N ASP A 147 4.53 -32.25 1.54
CA ASP A 147 4.89 -32.15 0.12
C ASP A 147 6.40 -31.90 0.01
N GLU A 148 7.09 -32.95 -0.42
CA GLU A 148 8.54 -33.06 -0.55
C GLU A 148 9.01 -32.35 -1.84
N ALA A 149 9.76 -31.24 -1.70
CA ALA A 149 11.04 -30.99 -2.39
C ALA A 149 11.45 -29.51 -2.46
N GLU A 150 10.54 -28.53 -2.42
CA GLU A 150 10.93 -27.12 -2.65
C GLU A 150 11.19 -26.29 -1.36
N ASN A 151 10.81 -26.80 -0.19
CA ASN A 151 10.86 -26.05 1.07
C ASN A 151 12.18 -26.17 1.86
N MET A 152 13.24 -26.76 1.31
CA MET A 152 14.43 -27.08 2.12
C MET A 152 15.28 -25.85 2.52
N PHE A 153 15.27 -24.79 1.72
CA PHE A 153 16.03 -23.56 2.00
C PHE A 153 15.25 -22.59 2.89
N LEU A 154 13.96 -22.35 2.58
CA LEU A 154 13.06 -21.53 3.42
C LEU A 154 12.84 -22.17 4.80
N SER A 155 12.67 -23.50 4.88
CA SER A 155 12.56 -24.17 6.18
C SER A 155 13.85 -24.11 6.99
N LYS A 156 15.04 -24.01 6.37
CA LYS A 156 16.31 -23.82 7.09
C LYS A 156 16.42 -22.42 7.69
N ILE A 157 16.02 -21.38 6.96
CA ILE A 157 16.02 -20.00 7.46
C ILE A 157 14.94 -19.82 8.53
N MET A 158 13.72 -20.33 8.30
CA MET A 158 12.67 -20.35 9.32
C MET A 158 13.11 -21.16 10.55
N LYS A 159 13.77 -22.32 10.38
CA LYS A 159 14.32 -23.07 11.51
C LYS A 159 15.41 -22.30 12.24
N GLN A 160 16.29 -21.55 11.56
CA GLN A 160 17.30 -20.73 12.25
C GLN A 160 16.69 -19.54 12.99
N VAL A 161 15.63 -18.92 12.47
CA VAL A 161 14.90 -17.82 13.13
C VAL A 161 14.00 -18.33 14.26
N LEU A 162 13.43 -19.54 14.13
CA LEU A 162 12.49 -20.15 15.10
C LEU A 162 13.16 -21.18 16.04
N SER A 163 14.49 -21.38 16.01
CA SER A 163 15.20 -22.38 16.83
C SER A 163 15.41 -21.94 18.30
N VAL A 164 14.74 -20.90 18.78
CA VAL A 164 14.87 -20.46 20.18
C VAL A 164 13.48 -20.32 20.79
N GLY A 165 13.03 -21.41 21.43
CA GLY A 165 11.76 -21.47 22.16
C GLY A 165 10.58 -21.81 21.27
N GLU A 166 9.61 -22.54 21.81
CA GLU A 166 8.32 -22.90 21.18
C GLU A 166 7.78 -21.75 20.31
N LYS A 167 7.29 -22.04 19.09
CA LYS A 167 6.90 -21.08 18.03
C LYS A 167 5.83 -20.07 18.48
N LEU A 168 6.25 -19.11 19.28
CA LEU A 168 5.44 -18.08 19.89
C LEU A 168 5.69 -16.77 19.14
N LEU A 169 4.73 -16.37 18.32
CA LEU A 169 4.77 -15.06 17.67
C LEU A 169 4.23 -14.01 18.65
N LYS A 170 5.13 -13.18 19.17
CA LYS A 170 4.77 -12.05 20.02
C LYS A 170 4.97 -10.75 19.27
N TYR A 171 3.88 -9.99 19.11
CA TYR A 171 3.92 -8.69 18.45
C TYR A 171 4.42 -7.61 19.42
N GLU A 172 5.02 -6.55 18.87
CA GLU A 172 5.31 -5.35 19.65
C GLU A 172 4.03 -4.65 20.07
N ILE A 173 4.01 -4.14 21.30
CA ILE A 173 2.85 -3.41 21.83
C ILE A 173 2.70 -2.08 21.08
N PRO A 174 1.55 -1.82 20.40
CA PRO A 174 1.31 -0.57 19.70
C PRO A 174 1.43 0.65 20.63
N THR A 175 1.99 1.74 20.11
CA THR A 175 2.28 2.96 20.87
C THR A 175 1.05 3.51 21.61
N ILE A 176 -0.13 3.40 21.01
CA ILE A 176 -1.40 3.88 21.57
C ILE A 176 -1.81 3.17 22.87
N ILE A 177 -1.58 1.84 22.96
CA ILE A 177 -1.93 1.06 24.16
C ILE A 177 -0.75 0.86 25.13
N LYS A 178 0.44 1.36 24.77
CA LYS A 178 1.67 1.20 25.57
C LYS A 178 1.59 1.84 26.95
N ARG A 179 0.93 2.98 27.08
CA ARG A 179 0.73 3.68 28.36
C ARG A 179 -0.62 3.39 28.99
N ASP A 180 -1.66 3.30 28.17
CA ASP A 180 -3.03 3.13 28.60
C ASP A 180 -3.77 2.22 27.62
N ARG A 181 -4.14 1.02 28.09
CA ARG A 181 -4.78 -0.04 27.30
C ARG A 181 -6.14 0.38 26.72
N PHE A 182 -6.81 1.35 27.34
CA PHE A 182 -8.15 1.79 26.95
C PHE A 182 -8.14 3.17 26.27
N ALA A 183 -6.96 3.70 25.94
CA ALA A 183 -6.85 5.04 25.36
C ALA A 183 -7.65 5.20 24.06
N TRP A 184 -7.63 4.19 23.20
CA TRP A 184 -8.31 4.18 21.90
C TRP A 184 -9.84 4.21 21.98
N LEU A 185 -10.43 3.87 23.14
CA LEU A 185 -11.88 3.87 23.35
C LEU A 185 -12.42 5.27 23.68
N ARG A 186 -11.56 6.22 24.04
CA ARG A 186 -11.97 7.56 24.47
C ARG A 186 -12.14 8.49 23.29
N ASP A 187 -13.21 9.28 23.30
CA ASP A 187 -13.52 10.24 22.22
C ASP A 187 -12.40 11.26 22.00
N ASN A 188 -11.73 11.70 23.07
CA ASN A 188 -10.60 12.63 22.94
C ASN A 188 -9.44 12.05 22.11
N GLU A 189 -9.16 10.75 22.23
CA GLU A 189 -8.13 10.08 21.45
C GLU A 189 -8.63 9.80 20.02
N PHE A 190 -9.90 9.47 19.85
CA PHE A 190 -10.54 9.36 18.53
C PHE A 190 -10.42 10.68 17.75
N SER A 191 -10.80 11.81 18.34
CA SER A 191 -10.66 13.13 17.72
C SER A 191 -9.20 13.52 17.50
N ARG A 192 -8.30 13.19 18.45
CA ARG A 192 -6.86 13.46 18.29
C ARG A 192 -6.26 12.72 17.10
N GLN A 193 -6.70 11.48 16.83
CA GLN A 193 -6.23 10.70 15.68
C GLN A 193 -6.67 11.28 14.34
N ALA A 194 -7.81 11.97 14.28
CA ALA A 194 -8.20 12.68 13.06
C ALA A 194 -7.22 13.81 12.69
N LEU A 195 -6.49 14.36 13.67
CA LEU A 195 -5.52 15.46 13.47
C LEU A 195 -4.06 15.00 13.46
N VAL A 196 -3.70 13.99 14.26
CA VAL A 196 -2.30 13.55 14.48
C VAL A 196 -2.21 12.01 14.57
N GLY A 197 -3.13 11.32 13.90
CA GLY A 197 -3.14 9.85 13.78
C GLY A 197 -2.48 9.38 12.49
N VAL A 198 -2.91 8.21 12.01
CA VAL A 198 -2.39 7.59 10.79
C VAL A 198 -2.79 8.35 9.53
N ASN A 199 -3.99 8.96 9.53
CA ASN A 199 -4.53 9.70 8.39
C ASN A 199 -4.99 11.12 8.78
N PRO A 200 -4.06 12.07 8.96
CA PRO A 200 -4.36 13.42 9.44
C PRO A 200 -4.80 14.42 8.33
N VAL A 201 -5.06 13.95 7.11
CA VAL A 201 -5.24 14.82 5.92
C VAL A 201 -6.68 14.95 5.43
N ASN A 202 -7.62 14.24 6.04
CA ASN A 202 -9.01 14.16 5.56
C ASN A 202 -10.00 15.05 6.32
N ILE A 203 -9.61 15.61 7.48
CA ILE A 203 -10.52 16.45 8.26
C ILE A 203 -10.69 17.81 7.57
N GLU A 204 -11.93 18.20 7.34
CA GLU A 204 -12.28 19.47 6.69
C GLU A 204 -13.13 20.33 7.62
N ILE A 205 -12.98 21.66 7.47
CA ILE A 205 -13.83 22.61 8.16
C ILE A 205 -15.22 22.57 7.53
N LEU A 206 -16.24 22.38 8.36
CA LEU A 206 -17.62 22.40 7.93
C LEU A 206 -18.06 23.84 7.63
N LYS A 207 -18.42 24.12 6.36
CA LYS A 207 -18.72 25.49 5.88
C LYS A 207 -20.21 25.83 5.87
N GLU A 208 -21.08 24.84 5.71
CA GLU A 208 -22.52 25.01 5.53
C GLU A 208 -23.26 24.03 6.43
N PHE A 209 -24.39 24.47 6.97
CA PHE A 209 -25.29 23.64 7.78
C PHE A 209 -26.75 23.91 7.38
N PRO A 210 -27.61 22.89 7.21
CA PRO A 210 -27.36 21.46 7.38
C PRO A 210 -26.39 20.89 6.32
N ILE A 211 -25.72 19.79 6.66
CA ILE A 211 -24.80 19.12 5.73
C ILE A 211 -25.64 18.40 4.66
N LEU A 212 -25.36 18.67 3.38
CA LEU A 212 -26.08 18.08 2.26
C LEU A 212 -25.16 17.23 1.38
N SER A 213 -25.65 16.07 0.95
CA SER A 213 -24.95 15.21 -0.01
C SER A 213 -24.97 15.82 -1.41
N LYS A 214 -23.83 15.76 -2.11
CA LYS A 214 -23.70 16.15 -3.53
C LYS A 214 -23.95 15.00 -4.51
N LEU A 215 -24.28 13.81 -4.00
CA LEU A 215 -24.55 12.62 -4.82
C LEU A 215 -25.91 12.73 -5.53
N ASP A 216 -26.07 12.00 -6.64
CA ASP A 216 -27.32 12.00 -7.41
C ASP A 216 -28.49 11.41 -6.62
N HIS A 217 -29.49 12.25 -6.35
CA HIS A 217 -30.67 11.88 -5.57
C HIS A 217 -31.54 10.84 -6.29
N ALA A 218 -31.50 10.76 -7.62
CA ALA A 218 -32.24 9.75 -8.36
C ALA A 218 -31.72 8.33 -8.09
N VAL A 219 -30.42 8.19 -7.78
CA VAL A 219 -29.77 6.91 -7.51
C VAL A 219 -29.78 6.59 -6.01
N TYR A 220 -29.47 7.58 -5.17
CA TYR A 220 -29.19 7.36 -3.74
C TYR A 220 -30.29 7.85 -2.79
N GLY A 221 -31.35 8.48 -3.31
CA GLY A 221 -32.45 9.01 -2.49
C GLY A 221 -32.19 10.41 -1.94
N PRO A 222 -32.90 10.82 -0.86
CA PRO A 222 -32.87 12.19 -0.37
C PRO A 222 -31.47 12.60 0.14
N PRO A 223 -31.03 13.87 -0.09
CA PRO A 223 -29.71 14.36 0.32
C PRO A 223 -29.54 14.68 1.80
N GLU A 224 -30.65 14.73 2.53
CA GLU A 224 -30.70 15.23 3.90
C GLU A 224 -30.02 14.25 4.84
N LEU A 225 -29.03 14.74 5.60
CA LEU A 225 -28.40 13.96 6.65
C LEU A 225 -29.25 13.97 7.92
N ALA A 226 -29.24 12.86 8.64
CA ALA A 226 -30.02 12.68 9.87
C ALA A 226 -29.52 13.50 11.07
N ILE A 227 -28.38 14.20 10.93
CA ILE A 227 -27.80 15.02 11.99
C ILE A 227 -28.55 16.34 12.06
N THR A 228 -29.34 16.54 13.11
CA THR A 228 -30.11 17.77 13.32
C THR A 228 -29.35 18.77 14.18
N LYS A 229 -29.79 20.04 14.12
CA LYS A 229 -29.20 21.13 14.89
C LYS A 229 -29.26 20.86 16.39
N GLU A 230 -30.40 20.34 16.87
CA GLU A 230 -30.69 20.11 18.28
C GLU A 230 -29.77 19.04 18.88
N LEU A 231 -29.35 18.04 18.08
CA LEU A 231 -28.41 17.01 18.51
C LEU A 231 -27.01 17.57 18.71
N ILE A 232 -26.57 18.49 17.85
CA ILE A 232 -25.24 19.09 17.96
C ILE A 232 -25.18 20.04 19.14
N GLU A 233 -26.20 20.88 19.34
CA GLU A 233 -26.24 21.87 20.43
C GLU A 233 -26.14 21.24 21.83
N GLN A 234 -26.60 19.99 22.01
CA GLN A 234 -26.44 19.24 23.26
C GLN A 234 -24.96 18.99 23.59
N GLU A 235 -24.12 18.79 22.58
CA GLU A 235 -22.71 18.43 22.72
C GLU A 235 -21.77 19.65 22.62
N LEU A 236 -22.30 20.84 22.29
CA LEU A 236 -21.52 22.08 22.15
C LEU A 236 -21.26 22.81 23.48
N ASN A 237 -21.46 22.16 24.63
CA ASN A 237 -21.19 22.71 25.96
C ASN A 237 -21.83 24.10 26.21
N GLY A 238 -23.02 24.33 25.65
CA GLY A 238 -23.79 25.57 25.80
C GLY A 238 -23.57 26.63 24.71
N MET A 239 -22.78 26.37 23.67
CA MET A 239 -22.73 27.20 22.47
C MET A 239 -23.83 26.82 21.49
N SER A 240 -24.38 27.80 20.76
CA SER A 240 -25.31 27.50 19.66
C SER A 240 -24.55 27.09 18.39
N VAL A 241 -25.24 26.39 17.48
CA VAL A 241 -24.64 26.06 16.17
C VAL A 241 -24.26 27.33 15.41
N GLU A 242 -25.04 28.41 15.51
CA GLU A 242 -24.69 29.69 14.89
C GLU A 242 -23.42 30.34 15.44
N GLU A 243 -23.13 30.17 16.73
CA GLU A 243 -21.93 30.72 17.36
C GLU A 243 -20.65 30.00 16.92
N VAL A 244 -20.74 28.69 16.70
CA VAL A 244 -19.62 27.86 16.25
C VAL A 244 -19.41 27.98 14.73
N PHE A 245 -20.50 28.15 13.99
CA PHE A 245 -20.47 28.43 12.56
C PHE A 245 -20.28 29.92 12.29
N ILE A 246 -19.06 30.43 12.47
CA ILE A 246 -18.69 31.73 11.93
C ILE A 246 -18.33 31.50 10.46
N PRO A 247 -19.08 32.04 9.48
CA PRO A 247 -18.68 31.97 8.09
C PRO A 247 -17.37 32.76 7.96
N ILE A 248 -16.25 32.05 7.89
CA ILE A 248 -14.97 32.66 7.57
C ILE A 248 -15.10 33.11 6.12
N CYS A 249 -15.42 34.38 5.90
CA CYS A 249 -15.27 35.05 4.61
C CYS A 249 -13.76 35.05 4.28
N LEU A 250 -13.31 34.02 3.58
CA LEU A 250 -12.02 33.99 2.88
C LEU A 250 -12.18 34.58 1.48
#